data_AF-A0A956X042-F1
#
_entry.id   AF-A0A956X042-F1
#
_cell.length_a   1.000
_cell.length_b   1.000
_cell.length_c   1.000
_cell.angle_alpha   90.00
_cell.angle_beta   90.00
_cell.angle_gamma   90.00
#
_symmetry.space_group_name_H-M   'P 1'
#
loop_
_entity.id
_entity.type
_entity.pdbx_description
1 polymer ?
#
loop_
_entity_poly.entity_id
_entity_poly.type
_entity_poly.pdbx_seq_one_letter_code
_entity_poly.pdbx_strand_id
1 'polypeptide(L)'
;VAKHPPATVDNYIYEGDQVGPLRIVACPGHSPGHLSFWWEEQRLLIAGDAICTWPTLLLGWRGFTLNLRQHKESVRRLAEFDSEILCVGHGDPLPAGAAQQIRAALPTLDK
;
A
#
# COMPACT_ATOMS: atom_id res chain seq x y z
N VAL A 1 3.63 9.04 -26.56
CA VAL A 1 4.37 9.82 -25.54
C VAL A 1 3.47 9.91 -24.32
N ALA A 2 3.94 9.53 -23.13
CA ALA A 2 3.13 9.62 -21.92
C ALA A 2 2.75 11.09 -21.67
N LYS A 3 1.48 11.36 -21.34
CA LYS A 3 1.00 12.72 -21.04
C LYS A 3 1.68 13.34 -19.80
N HIS A 4 2.30 12.50 -18.98
CA HIS A 4 3.00 12.88 -17.76
C HIS A 4 4.48 12.48 -17.89
N PRO A 5 5.40 13.45 -18.04
CA PRO A 5 6.82 13.15 -17.98
C PRO A 5 7.17 12.74 -16.54
N PRO A 6 7.98 11.67 -16.35
CA PRO A 6 8.46 11.32 -15.01
C PRO A 6 9.36 12.43 -14.47
N ALA A 7 9.31 12.65 -13.16
CA ALA A 7 10.25 13.52 -12.48
C ALA A 7 11.65 12.87 -12.41
N THR A 8 12.70 13.68 -12.43
CA THR A 8 14.04 13.22 -12.06
C THR A 8 14.04 12.87 -10.58
N VAL A 9 14.61 11.73 -10.23
CA VAL A 9 14.71 11.25 -8.85
C VAL A 9 16.06 11.69 -8.28
N ASP A 10 16.04 12.47 -7.19
CA ASP A 10 17.27 12.91 -6.52
C ASP A 10 17.85 11.81 -5.62
N ASN A 11 16.99 11.09 -4.90
CA ASN A 11 17.38 10.03 -3.97
C ASN A 11 16.43 8.82 -4.08
N TYR A 12 17.01 7.62 -4.05
CA TYR A 12 16.26 6.38 -3.96
C TYR A 12 16.09 5.98 -2.49
N ILE A 13 14.96 5.35 -2.19
CA ILE A 13 14.63 4.81 -0.88
C ILE A 13 14.22 3.34 -1.01
N TYR A 14 14.47 2.56 0.03
CA TYR A 14 14.33 1.11 0.06
C TYR A 14 13.67 0.64 1.35
N GLU A 15 13.30 -0.65 1.40
CA GLU A 15 12.78 -1.29 2.63
C GLU A 15 13.68 -0.98 3.83
N GLY A 16 13.05 -0.57 4.94
CA GLY A 16 13.75 -0.28 6.19
C GLY A 16 14.30 1.13 6.31
N ASP A 17 14.35 1.89 5.21
CA ASP A 17 14.68 3.33 5.28
C ASP A 17 13.61 4.10 6.07
N GLN A 18 13.99 5.31 6.47
CA GLN A 18 13.15 6.24 7.22
C GLN A 18 13.16 7.61 6.54
N VAL A 19 11.97 8.15 6.24
CA VAL A 19 11.78 9.52 5.71
C VAL A 19 10.90 10.30 6.66
N GLY A 20 11.51 11.16 7.48
CA GLY A 20 10.81 11.80 8.57
C GLY A 20 10.19 10.75 9.53
N PRO A 21 8.89 10.80 9.84
CA PRO A 21 8.24 9.80 10.69
C PRO A 21 7.85 8.51 9.94
N LEU A 22 8.06 8.45 8.62
CA LEU A 22 7.62 7.34 7.78
C LEU A 22 8.70 6.27 7.64
N ARG A 23 8.40 5.06 8.10
CA ARG A 23 9.19 3.86 7.79
C ARG A 23 8.79 3.33 6.43
N ILE A 24 9.76 3.07 5.57
CA ILE A 24 9.56 2.55 4.23
C ILE A 24 9.34 1.04 4.27
N VAL A 25 8.29 0.58 3.58
CA VAL A 25 7.93 -0.82 3.43
C VAL A 25 7.88 -1.15 1.94
N ALA A 26 8.74 -2.04 1.48
CA ALA A 26 8.67 -2.51 0.10
C ALA A 26 7.42 -3.37 -0.08
N CYS A 27 6.62 -3.01 -1.08
CA CYS A 27 5.32 -3.62 -1.35
C CYS A 27 5.23 -4.02 -2.84
N PRO A 28 6.19 -4.81 -3.37
CA PRO A 28 6.19 -5.19 -4.78
C PRO A 28 4.93 -5.98 -5.14
N GLY A 29 4.43 -5.77 -6.36
CA GLY A 29 3.22 -6.44 -6.82
C GLY A 29 2.49 -5.61 -7.86
N HIS A 30 1.92 -4.48 -7.44
CA HIS A 30 1.36 -3.47 -8.34
C HIS A 30 2.42 -3.05 -9.37
N SER A 31 3.59 -2.66 -8.88
CA SER A 31 4.82 -2.51 -9.66
C SER A 31 6.02 -3.12 -8.91
N PRO A 32 7.15 -3.39 -9.58
CA PRO A 32 8.34 -3.94 -8.92
C PRO A 32 8.92 -3.04 -7.83
N GLY A 33 8.79 -1.71 -7.98
CA GLY A 33 9.31 -0.71 -7.04
C GLY A 33 8.23 -0.06 -6.18
N HIS A 34 7.06 -0.68 -6.05
CA HIS A 34 5.97 -0.13 -5.23
C HIS A 34 6.36 -0.13 -3.74
N LEU A 35 6.10 0.99 -3.08
CA LEU A 35 6.38 1.22 -1.67
C LEU A 35 5.09 1.58 -0.94
N SER A 36 5.02 1.16 0.32
CA SER A 36 4.07 1.64 1.32
C SER A 36 4.84 2.29 2.47
N PHE A 37 4.14 3.08 3.27
CA PHE A 37 4.76 3.90 4.32
C PHE A 37 4.01 3.71 5.63
N TRP A 38 4.75 3.44 6.70
CA TRP A 38 4.19 3.27 8.04
C TRP A 38 4.60 4.41 8.95
N TRP A 39 3.62 5.07 9.57
CA TRP A 39 3.83 6.02 10.66
C TRP A 39 3.36 5.40 11.96
N GLU A 40 4.31 4.95 12.77
CA GLU A 40 4.03 4.19 14.00
C GLU A 40 3.27 4.98 15.05
N GLU A 41 3.72 6.20 15.36
CA GLU A 41 3.11 7.07 16.37
C GLU A 41 1.63 7.39 16.08
N GLN A 42 1.29 7.59 14.80
CA GLN A 42 -0.08 7.88 14.36
C GLN A 42 -0.87 6.62 13.99
N ARG A 43 -0.23 5.45 14.07
CA ARG A 43 -0.76 4.17 13.57
C ARG A 43 -1.34 4.30 12.15
N LEU A 44 -0.65 5.03 11.28
CA LEU A 44 -1.12 5.37 9.93
C LEU A 44 -0.34 4.58 8.89
N LEU A 45 -1.07 3.87 8.03
CA LEU A 45 -0.52 3.16 6.87
C LEU A 45 -0.89 3.91 5.57
N ILE A 46 0.11 4.27 4.78
CA ILE A 46 -0.06 4.72 3.39
C ILE A 46 0.23 3.52 2.48
N ALA A 47 -0.81 2.91 1.93
CA ALA A 47 -0.70 1.67 1.15
C ALA A 47 -0.48 1.90 -0.35
N GLY A 48 -0.61 3.14 -0.85
CA GLY A 48 -0.60 3.41 -2.29
C GLY A 48 -1.65 2.54 -3.01
N ASP A 49 -1.29 1.96 -4.16
CA ASP A 49 -2.17 1.06 -4.92
C ASP A 49 -2.18 -0.41 -4.44
N ALA A 50 -1.51 -0.73 -3.33
CA ALA A 50 -1.57 -2.07 -2.75
C ALA A 50 -2.98 -2.38 -2.17
N ILE A 51 -3.66 -1.34 -1.70
CA ILE A 51 -5.01 -1.37 -1.15
C ILE A 51 -5.73 -0.12 -1.67
N CYS A 52 -6.96 -0.28 -2.16
CA CYS A 52 -7.80 0.81 -2.66
C CYS A 52 -9.09 0.86 -1.83
N THR A 53 -9.72 2.03 -1.73
CA THR A 53 -11.05 2.20 -1.13
C THR A 53 -12.12 2.55 -2.15
N TRP A 54 -11.75 2.72 -3.43
CA TRP A 54 -12.67 2.91 -4.55
C TRP A 54 -12.70 1.69 -5.50
N PRO A 55 -13.89 1.28 -6.00
CA PRO A 55 -15.22 1.74 -5.60
C PRO A 55 -15.66 1.25 -4.21
N THR A 56 -14.95 0.26 -3.67
CA THR A 56 -15.06 -0.25 -2.30
C THR A 56 -13.66 -0.57 -1.78
N LEU A 57 -13.54 -1.02 -0.52
CA LEU A 57 -12.28 -1.59 -0.06
C LEU A 57 -11.91 -2.82 -0.90
N LEU A 58 -10.75 -2.75 -1.55
CA LEU A 58 -10.17 -3.78 -2.40
C LEU A 58 -8.70 -3.91 -2.08
N LEU A 59 -8.18 -5.14 -2.04
CA LEU A 59 -6.76 -5.41 -1.83
C LEU A 59 -6.00 -5.28 -3.16
N GLY A 60 -6.04 -4.07 -3.72
CA GLY A 60 -5.51 -3.70 -5.03
C GLY A 60 -6.44 -4.08 -6.19
N TRP A 61 -6.24 -3.46 -7.35
CA TRP A 61 -6.94 -3.86 -8.57
C TRP A 61 -6.12 -4.90 -9.34
N ARG A 62 -6.67 -6.11 -9.41
CA ARG A 62 -6.03 -7.26 -10.08
C ARG A 62 -5.58 -6.94 -11.51
N GLY A 63 -6.38 -6.20 -12.27
CA GLY A 63 -6.06 -5.80 -13.65
C GLY A 63 -4.88 -4.82 -13.80
N PHE A 64 -4.46 -4.19 -12.70
CA PHE A 64 -3.34 -3.25 -12.65
C PHE A 64 -2.18 -3.80 -11.80
N THR A 65 -2.15 -5.10 -11.52
CA THR A 65 -1.12 -5.73 -10.70
C THR A 65 -0.15 -6.52 -11.59
N LEU A 66 1.11 -6.06 -11.69
CA LEU A 66 2.11 -6.70 -12.56
C LEU A 66 2.58 -8.07 -12.04
N ASN A 67 2.58 -8.29 -10.73
CA ASN A 67 2.93 -9.58 -10.12
C ASN A 67 1.99 -9.93 -8.96
N LEU A 68 1.00 -10.79 -9.24
CA LEU A 68 -0.01 -11.19 -8.25
C LEU A 68 0.56 -11.92 -7.05
N ARG A 69 1.61 -12.73 -7.23
CA ARG A 69 2.22 -13.47 -6.11
C ARG A 69 2.90 -12.51 -5.15
N GLN A 70 3.74 -11.61 -5.66
CA GLN A 70 4.39 -10.60 -4.82
C GLN A 70 3.36 -9.69 -4.16
N HIS A 71 2.31 -9.29 -4.88
CA HIS A 71 1.24 -8.44 -4.35
C HIS A 71 0.55 -9.07 -3.14
N LYS A 72 0.18 -10.35 -3.21
CA LYS A 72 -0.45 -11.06 -2.09
C LYS A 72 0.45 -11.08 -0.86
N GLU A 73 1.73 -11.40 -1.04
CA GLU A 73 2.72 -11.43 0.02
C GLU A 73 2.90 -10.05 0.65
N SER A 74 2.96 -9.00 -0.19
CA SER A 74 3.06 -7.62 0.28
C SER A 74 1.83 -7.19 1.07
N VAL A 75 0.60 -7.45 0.58
CA VAL A 75 -0.63 -7.11 1.30
C VAL A 75 -0.74 -7.88 2.63
N ARG A 76 -0.31 -9.15 2.68
CA ARG A 76 -0.27 -9.92 3.94
C ARG A 76 0.67 -9.27 4.95
N ARG A 77 1.86 -8.82 4.53
CA ARG A 77 2.78 -8.04 5.39
C ARG A 77 2.15 -6.73 5.86
N LEU A 78 1.46 -6.00 4.98
CA LEU A 78 0.76 -4.77 5.35
C LEU A 78 -0.34 -5.01 6.40
N ALA A 79 -1.00 -6.17 6.38
CA ALA A 79 -2.03 -6.53 7.35
C ALA A 79 -1.49 -6.84 8.77
N GLU A 80 -0.18 -7.05 8.91
CA GLU A 80 0.48 -7.27 10.20
C GLU A 80 0.58 -5.96 11.01
N PHE A 81 0.59 -4.80 10.35
CA PHE A 81 0.61 -3.51 11.01
C PHE A 81 -0.71 -3.26 11.75
N ASP A 82 -0.60 -2.71 12.97
CA ASP A 82 -1.75 -2.32 13.78
C ASP A 82 -2.26 -0.93 13.38
N SER A 83 -2.52 -0.73 12.08
CA SER A 83 -2.97 0.55 11.53
C SER A 83 -4.37 0.92 12.01
N GLU A 84 -4.52 2.13 12.53
CA GLU A 84 -5.82 2.76 12.78
C GLU A 84 -6.31 3.48 11.53
N ILE A 85 -5.40 4.20 10.86
CA ILE A 85 -5.70 5.02 9.68
C ILE A 85 -5.10 4.37 8.43
N LEU A 86 -5.84 4.37 7.32
CA LEU A 86 -5.36 3.93 6.00
C LEU A 86 -5.48 5.06 4.98
N CYS A 87 -4.38 5.40 4.34
CA CYS A 87 -4.33 6.22 3.13
C CYS A 87 -4.07 5.32 1.91
N VAL A 88 -4.72 5.61 0.79
CA VAL A 88 -4.66 4.79 -0.44
C VAL A 88 -4.38 5.64 -1.67
N GLY A 89 -3.91 5.01 -2.75
CA GLY A 89 -3.73 5.67 -4.05
C GLY A 89 -5.04 6.04 -4.73
N HIS A 90 -6.11 5.26 -4.47
CA HIS A 90 -7.42 5.45 -5.09
C HIS A 90 -8.58 5.27 -4.10
N GLY A 91 -9.39 6.33 -3.99
CA GLY A 91 -10.52 6.44 -3.07
C GLY A 91 -10.19 7.33 -1.86
N ASP A 92 -11.12 7.40 -0.91
CA ASP A 92 -10.95 8.20 0.30
C ASP A 92 -10.16 7.43 1.38
N PRO A 93 -9.39 8.12 2.23
CA PRO A 93 -8.76 7.51 3.39
C PRO A 93 -9.79 6.86 4.33
N LEU A 94 -9.40 5.78 5.00
CA LEU A 94 -10.15 5.26 6.15
C LEU A 94 -9.59 5.90 7.43
N PRO A 95 -10.38 6.70 8.16
CA PRO A 95 -9.88 7.43 9.33
C PRO A 95 -9.79 6.57 10.58
N ALA A 96 -10.32 5.34 10.58
CA ALA A 96 -10.35 4.44 11.73
C ALA A 96 -10.52 2.97 11.32
N GLY A 97 -10.10 2.06 12.20
CA GLY A 97 -10.29 0.62 12.06
C GLY A 97 -9.59 -0.03 10.85
N ALA A 98 -8.53 0.58 10.31
CA ALA A 98 -7.86 0.10 9.10
C ALA A 98 -7.39 -1.36 9.23
N ALA A 99 -6.69 -1.74 10.30
CA ALA A 99 -6.15 -3.08 10.48
C ALA A 99 -7.26 -4.15 10.49
N GLN A 100 -8.39 -3.86 11.14
CA GLN A 100 -9.54 -4.76 11.17
C GLN A 100 -10.10 -4.98 9.76
N GLN A 101 -10.30 -3.91 9.00
CA GLN A 101 -10.87 -3.99 7.65
C GLN A 101 -9.94 -4.68 6.65
N ILE A 102 -8.63 -4.40 6.71
CA ILE A 102 -7.63 -5.07 5.86
C ILE A 102 -7.61 -6.57 6.15
N ARG A 103 -7.54 -6.96 7.42
CA ARG A 103 -7.53 -8.37 7.84
C ARG A 103 -8.82 -9.09 7.44
N ALA A 104 -9.98 -8.43 7.58
CA ALA A 104 -11.27 -8.98 7.15
C ALA A 104 -11.34 -9.21 5.63
N ALA A 105 -10.62 -8.41 4.85
CA ALA A 105 -10.55 -8.53 3.40
C ALA A 105 -9.53 -9.58 2.91
N LEU A 106 -8.59 -10.06 3.73
CA LEU A 106 -7.55 -11.02 3.32
C LEU A 106 -8.08 -12.27 2.58
N PRO A 107 -9.23 -12.88 2.96
CA PRO A 107 -9.78 -14.02 2.22
C PRO A 107 -10.13 -13.72 0.76
N THR A 108 -10.19 -12.45 0.35
CA THR A 108 -10.45 -12.04 -1.04
C THR A 108 -9.21 -12.10 -1.92
N LEU A 109 -7.99 -12.13 -1.35
CA LEU A 109 -6.74 -12.22 -2.14
C LEU A 109 -6.65 -13.49 -2.98
N ASP A 110 -7.26 -14.57 -2.51
CA ASP A 110 -7.14 -15.90 -3.11
C ASP A 110 -8.32 -16.28 -4.01
N LYS A 111 -9.26 -15.35 -4.21
CA LYS A 111 -10.34 -15.46 -5.20
C LYS A 111 -9.88 -14.96 -6.57
#